data_AF-A0A5B7G8F9-F1
#
_entry.id   AF-A0A5B7G8F9-F1
#
_cell.length_a   1.000
_cell.length_b   1.000
_cell.length_c   1.000
_cell.angle_alpha   90.00
_cell.angle_beta   90.00
_cell.angle_gamma   90.00
#
_symmetry.space_group_name_H-M   'P 1'
#
loop_
_entity.id
_entity.type
_entity.pdbx_description
1 polymer ?
#
loop_
_entity_poly.entity_id
_entity_poly.type
_entity_poly.pdbx_seq_one_letter_code
_entity_poly.pdbx_strand_id
1 'polypeptide(L)'
;MASTSATGSISGGKDNGGGGKDEKTVVSLSKIVRTEEGRLLGMIGIDLPLANLLEDVTHFTSPAHSYAFVMDAQGNVLGHPKLGRPESWTLPLVPTDVMLLEQTPGLNSIRGEFFSTHSGHTFLHGRAHKGDQLVSTNYCVCVKGG
;
A
#
# COMPACT_ATOMS: atom_id res chain seq x y z
N MET A 1 30.09 2.62 5.57
CA MET A 1 28.84 1.87 5.31
C MET A 1 27.67 2.80 5.61
N ALA A 2 26.87 3.16 4.61
CA ALA A 2 25.72 4.05 4.81
C ALA A 2 24.51 3.23 5.30
N SER A 3 24.06 3.48 6.53
CA SER A 3 22.79 2.92 7.01
C SER A 3 21.63 3.59 6.28
N THR A 4 20.72 2.78 5.75
CA THR A 4 19.62 3.22 4.87
C THR A 4 18.30 2.98 5.58
N SER A 5 17.55 4.06 5.85
CA SER A 5 16.13 3.99 6.22
C SER A 5 15.35 4.87 5.26
N ALA A 6 14.57 4.26 4.37
CA ALA A 6 13.59 4.96 3.56
C ALA A 6 12.29 5.07 4.37
N THR A 7 11.72 6.26 4.47
CA THR A 7 10.40 6.48 5.08
C THR A 7 9.46 6.98 4.01
N GLY A 8 8.37 6.24 3.79
CA GLY A 8 7.28 6.62 2.90
C GLY A 8 6.19 7.35 3.66
N SER A 9 5.69 8.47 3.12
CA SER A 9 4.53 9.19 3.65
C SER A 9 3.54 9.47 2.54
N ILE A 10 2.24 9.40 2.83
CA ILE A 10 1.16 9.64 1.86
C ILE A 10 0.66 11.07 2.06
N SER A 11 0.57 11.85 0.99
CA SER A 11 0.02 13.21 1.01
C SER A 11 -0.78 13.53 -0.26
N GLY A 12 -1.67 14.51 -0.20
CA GLY A 12 -2.37 15.02 -1.38
C GLY A 12 -1.44 15.89 -2.22
N GLY A 13 -1.23 15.53 -3.49
CA GLY A 13 -0.48 16.35 -4.45
C GLY A 13 -1.41 17.32 -5.19
N LYS A 14 -1.03 18.60 -5.29
CA LYS A 14 -1.72 19.58 -6.13
C LYS A 14 -1.04 19.72 -7.48
N ASP A 15 -1.80 19.64 -8.56
CA ASP A 15 -1.35 20.07 -9.87
C ASP A 15 -1.47 21.61 -10.00
N ASN A 16 -0.55 22.22 -10.75
CA ASN A 16 -0.56 23.65 -11.07
C ASN A 16 -0.85 23.82 -12.57
N GLY A 17 -2.01 23.34 -13.01
CA GLY A 17 -2.51 23.52 -14.38
C GLY A 17 -4.01 23.75 -14.36
N GLY A 18 -4.47 24.90 -14.86
CA GLY A 18 -5.87 25.31 -14.76
C GLY A 18 -6.83 24.36 -15.48
N GLY A 19 -7.75 23.76 -14.72
CA GLY A 19 -8.93 23.04 -15.23
C GLY A 19 -9.29 21.81 -14.40
N GLY A 20 -10.03 22.02 -13.30
CA GLY A 20 -10.49 20.94 -12.40
C GLY A 20 -9.38 20.47 -11.45
N LYS A 21 -9.54 20.67 -10.14
CA LYS A 21 -8.55 20.23 -9.15
C LYS A 21 -8.61 18.71 -9.00
N ASP A 22 -7.86 18.00 -9.82
CA ASP A 22 -7.58 16.58 -9.61
C ASP A 22 -6.54 16.47 -8.49
N GLU A 23 -7.00 16.49 -7.22
CA GLU A 23 -6.12 16.21 -6.08
C GLU A 23 -5.71 14.73 -6.14
N LYS A 24 -4.55 14.47 -6.73
CA LYS A 24 -4.04 13.10 -6.90
C LYS A 24 -3.35 12.68 -5.61
N THR A 25 -3.77 11.55 -5.05
CA THR A 25 -3.08 10.95 -3.90
C THR A 25 -1.69 10.49 -4.34
N VAL A 26 -0.66 10.91 -3.61
CA VAL A 26 0.74 10.52 -3.87
C VAL A 26 1.37 9.83 -2.67
N VAL A 27 2.36 9.00 -2.96
CA VAL A 27 3.29 8.42 -1.99
C VAL A 27 4.64 9.09 -2.17
N SER A 28 5.17 9.70 -1.12
CA SER A 28 6.49 10.33 -1.11
C SER A 28 7.55 9.34 -0.62
N LEU A 29 8.53 9.03 -1.46
CA LEU A 29 9.73 8.30 -1.06
C LEU A 29 10.79 9.29 -0.60
N SER A 30 11.19 9.21 0.68
CA SER A 30 12.13 10.17 1.26
C SER A 30 13.41 9.51 1.77
N LYS A 31 14.54 10.19 1.54
CA LYS A 31 15.87 9.76 2.03
C LYS A 31 16.62 10.93 2.66
N ILE A 32 17.20 10.69 3.83
CA ILE A 32 18.08 11.63 4.51
C ILE A 32 19.45 11.67 3.82
N VAL A 33 19.95 12.87 3.54
CA VAL A 33 21.27 13.10 2.93
C VAL A 33 22.24 13.54 4.02
N ARG A 34 23.41 12.91 4.05
CA ARG A 34 24.50 13.18 4.99
C ARG A 34 25.81 13.36 4.24
N THR A 35 26.70 14.18 4.80
CA THR A 35 28.12 14.25 4.40
C THR A 35 28.85 12.93 4.69
N GLU A 36 30.07 12.77 4.16
CA GLU A 36 30.92 11.62 4.47
C GLU A 36 31.27 11.56 5.97
N GLU A 37 31.38 12.71 6.63
CA GLU A 37 31.60 12.83 8.08
C GLU A 37 30.32 12.65 8.91
N GLY A 38 29.20 12.28 8.28
CA GLY A 38 27.94 11.96 8.95
C GLY A 38 27.04 13.16 9.29
N ARG A 39 27.47 14.39 9.00
CA ARG A 39 26.66 15.62 9.18
C ARG A 39 25.42 15.58 8.30
N LEU A 40 24.24 15.83 8.89
CA LEU A 40 22.97 15.96 8.17
C LEU A 40 23.02 17.17 7.22
N LEU A 41 22.74 16.94 5.94
CA LEU A 41 22.59 17.99 4.93
C LEU A 41 21.13 18.33 4.67
N GLY A 42 20.24 17.34 4.73
CA GLY A 42 18.81 17.52 4.48
C GLY A 42 18.12 16.22 4.09
N MET A 43 17.02 16.34 3.34
CA MET A 43 16.22 15.22 2.84
C MET A 43 15.93 15.45 1.36
N ILE A 44 15.95 14.38 0.58
CA ILE A 44 15.44 14.34 -0.79
C ILE A 44 14.17 13.50 -0.78
N GLY A 45 13.11 14.00 -1.42
CA GLY A 45 11.83 13.33 -1.58
C GLY A 45 11.46 13.20 -3.06
N ILE A 46 10.80 12.10 -3.43
CA ILE A 46 10.18 11.91 -4.74
C ILE A 46 8.73 11.52 -4.53
N ASP A 47 7.81 12.24 -5.16
CA ASP A 47 6.38 11.93 -5.11
C ASP A 47 5.99 11.03 -6.29
N LEU A 48 5.32 9.92 -5.97
CA LEU A 48 4.81 8.96 -6.94
C LEU A 48 3.28 8.96 -6.86
N PRO A 49 2.56 9.06 -8.00
CA PRO A 49 1.11 8.87 -8.01
C PRO A 49 0.74 7.49 -7.44
N LEU A 50 -0.13 7.47 -6.44
CA LEU A 50 -0.56 6.21 -5.81
C LEU A 50 -1.28 5.30 -6.82
N ALA A 51 -2.01 5.91 -7.75
CA ALA A 51 -2.60 5.26 -8.92
C ALA A 51 -1.62 4.32 -9.65
N ASN A 52 -0.44 4.83 -9.98
CA ASN A 52 0.58 4.07 -10.69
C ASN A 52 1.13 2.91 -9.85
N LEU A 53 1.27 3.10 -8.53
CA LEU A 53 1.75 2.04 -7.63
C LEU A 53 0.72 0.91 -7.45
N LEU A 54 -0.57 1.23 -7.57
CA LEU A 54 -1.66 0.29 -7.36
C LEU A 54 -2.29 -0.20 -8.66
N GLU A 55 -1.76 0.19 -9.82
CA GLU A 55 -2.35 -0.12 -11.13
C GLU A 55 -2.56 -1.63 -11.28
N ASP A 56 -1.52 -2.43 -11.10
CA ASP A 56 -1.59 -3.90 -11.24
C ASP A 56 -2.52 -4.56 -10.20
N VAL A 57 -2.59 -4.00 -9.00
CA VAL A 57 -3.44 -4.53 -7.92
C VAL A 57 -4.91 -4.22 -8.19
N THR A 58 -5.22 -2.99 -8.62
CA THR A 58 -6.58 -2.52 -8.90
C THR A 58 -7.13 -3.05 -10.22
N HIS A 59 -6.25 -3.42 -11.17
CA HIS A 59 -6.61 -4.09 -12.42
C HIS A 59 -6.50 -5.62 -12.34
N PHE A 60 -6.20 -6.18 -11.17
CA PHE A 60 -6.16 -7.62 -10.97
C PHE A 60 -7.52 -8.24 -11.35
N THR A 61 -7.54 -8.92 -12.49
CA THR A 61 -8.71 -9.62 -13.02
C THR A 61 -8.42 -11.11 -12.97
N SER A 62 -9.09 -11.81 -12.07
CA SER A 62 -9.02 -13.26 -11.94
C SER A 62 -10.43 -13.84 -12.09
N PRO A 63 -10.59 -15.04 -12.68
CA PRO A 63 -11.89 -15.70 -12.73
C PRO A 63 -12.47 -15.90 -11.31
N ALA A 64 -13.80 -15.80 -11.21
CA ALA A 64 -14.62 -16.06 -10.01
C ALA A 64 -14.23 -15.26 -8.75
N HIS A 65 -14.83 -14.07 -8.57
CA HIS A 65 -14.90 -13.32 -7.30
C HIS A 65 -13.59 -13.07 -6.53
N SER A 66 -12.46 -13.22 -7.20
CA SER A 66 -11.13 -13.06 -6.62
C SER A 66 -10.65 -11.64 -6.80
N TYR A 67 -9.90 -11.10 -5.83
CA TYR A 67 -9.36 -9.75 -5.90
C TYR A 67 -8.06 -9.61 -5.11
N ALA A 68 -7.30 -8.59 -5.46
CA ALA A 68 -6.08 -8.22 -4.76
C ALA A 68 -6.25 -6.92 -3.97
N PHE A 69 -5.47 -6.76 -2.90
CA PHE A 69 -5.41 -5.55 -2.09
C PHE A 69 -4.02 -5.39 -1.46
N VAL A 70 -3.66 -4.18 -1.06
CA VAL A 70 -2.39 -3.87 -0.39
C VAL A 70 -2.67 -3.36 1.01
N MET A 71 -1.95 -3.88 2.01
CA MET A 71 -2.00 -3.40 3.39
C MET A 71 -0.61 -3.28 4.01
N ASP A 72 -0.49 -2.44 5.02
CA ASP A 72 0.71 -2.35 5.86
C ASP A 72 0.72 -3.38 7.00
N ALA A 73 1.83 -3.45 7.74
CA ALA A 73 2.02 -4.36 8.88
C ALA A 73 1.02 -4.13 10.03
N GLN A 74 0.40 -2.95 10.10
CA GLN A 74 -0.63 -2.60 11.08
C GLN A 74 -2.03 -3.01 10.59
N GLY A 75 -2.18 -3.40 9.33
CA GLY A 75 -3.44 -3.76 8.70
C GLY A 75 -4.16 -2.59 8.04
N ASN A 76 -3.53 -1.41 7.94
CA ASN A 76 -4.11 -0.31 7.18
C ASN A 76 -3.97 -0.59 5.69
N VAL A 77 -5.07 -0.38 4.98
CA VAL A 77 -5.17 -0.63 3.55
C VAL A 77 -4.65 0.57 2.78
N LEU A 78 -3.74 0.30 1.84
CA LEU A 78 -3.27 1.27 0.86
C LEU A 78 -4.10 1.24 -0.42
N GLY A 79 -4.62 0.06 -0.80
CA GLY A 79 -5.46 -0.12 -1.97
C GLY A 79 -6.36 -1.34 -1.83
N HIS A 80 -7.65 -1.21 -2.15
CA HIS A 80 -8.63 -2.30 -2.06
C HIS A 80 -9.83 -2.04 -2.98
N PRO A 81 -10.46 -3.06 -3.61
CA PRO A 81 -11.56 -2.85 -4.54
C PRO A 81 -12.73 -2.03 -3.97
N LYS A 82 -13.06 -2.23 -2.68
CA LYS A 82 -14.10 -1.47 -1.97
C LYS A 82 -13.80 0.02 -1.78
N LEU A 83 -12.54 0.44 -1.87
CA LEU A 83 -12.16 1.85 -1.83
C LEU A 83 -12.28 2.51 -3.21
N GLY A 84 -12.46 1.74 -4.28
CA GLY A 84 -12.34 2.25 -5.65
C GLY A 84 -10.88 2.54 -6.02
N ARG A 85 -10.69 3.18 -7.17
CA ARG A 85 -9.35 3.49 -7.69
C ARG A 85 -8.86 4.84 -7.14
N PRO A 86 -7.56 5.03 -6.89
CA PRO A 86 -7.03 6.27 -6.33
C PRO A 86 -7.42 7.55 -7.09
N GLU A 87 -7.59 7.47 -8.42
CA GLU A 87 -7.99 8.60 -9.26
C GLU A 87 -9.45 9.02 -9.05
N SER A 88 -10.27 8.14 -8.47
CA SER A 88 -11.68 8.41 -8.18
C SER A 88 -11.92 8.95 -6.77
N TRP A 89 -10.88 9.07 -5.95
CA TRP A 89 -11.00 9.54 -4.58
C TRP A 89 -11.18 11.05 -4.54
N THR A 90 -12.25 11.50 -3.88
CA THR A 90 -12.56 12.93 -3.69
C THR A 90 -12.09 13.45 -2.33
N LEU A 91 -11.62 12.55 -1.46
CA LEU A 91 -11.12 12.85 -0.13
C LEU A 91 -9.71 12.26 0.04
N PRO A 92 -8.86 12.86 0.89
CA PRO A 92 -7.56 12.28 1.23
C PRO A 92 -7.70 10.86 1.78
N LEU A 93 -6.73 10.00 1.46
CA LEU A 93 -6.67 8.65 2.02
C LEU A 93 -6.50 8.71 3.54
N VAL A 94 -7.49 8.18 4.26
CA VAL A 94 -7.42 7.96 5.70
C VAL A 94 -6.97 6.52 5.93
N PRO A 95 -6.01 6.26 6.86
CA PRO A 95 -5.66 4.91 7.25
C PRO A 95 -6.92 4.11 7.61
N THR A 96 -7.20 3.08 6.81
CA THR A 96 -8.42 2.27 6.93
C THR A 96 -8.02 0.85 7.25
N ASP A 97 -8.42 0.33 8.40
CA ASP A 97 -8.14 -1.07 8.78
C ASP A 97 -8.84 -2.02 7.79
N VAL A 98 -8.10 -3.03 7.31
CA VAL A 98 -8.60 -4.07 6.42
C VAL A 98 -9.84 -4.76 6.95
N MET A 99 -10.00 -4.88 8.27
CA MET A 99 -11.17 -5.50 8.91
C MET A 99 -12.47 -4.70 8.73
N LEU A 100 -12.40 -3.42 8.38
CA LEU A 100 -13.58 -2.64 8.00
C LEU A 100 -14.06 -2.99 6.60
N LEU A 101 -13.14 -3.43 5.74
CA LEU A 101 -13.40 -3.79 4.36
C LEU A 101 -13.65 -5.30 4.21
N GLU A 102 -13.04 -6.12 5.06
CA GLU A 102 -13.08 -7.57 5.01
C GLU A 102 -13.79 -8.16 6.22
N GLN A 103 -14.89 -8.89 5.97
CA GLN A 103 -15.65 -9.59 7.01
C GLN A 103 -15.29 -11.07 7.10
N THR A 104 -14.12 -11.47 6.58
CA THR A 104 -13.68 -12.87 6.61
C THR A 104 -13.20 -13.23 8.03
N PRO A 105 -13.87 -14.17 8.73
CA PRO A 105 -13.42 -14.52 10.07
C PRO A 105 -12.05 -15.22 10.01
N GLY A 106 -11.16 -14.86 10.95
CA GLY A 106 -9.79 -15.36 11.01
C GLY A 106 -8.75 -14.55 10.19
N LEU A 107 -9.16 -13.53 9.44
CA LEU A 107 -8.22 -12.69 8.67
C LEU A 107 -7.15 -12.02 9.55
N ASN A 108 -7.53 -11.57 10.75
CA ASN A 108 -6.61 -10.99 11.72
C ASN A 108 -5.50 -11.96 12.15
N SER A 109 -5.78 -13.26 12.19
CA SER A 109 -4.82 -14.28 12.62
C SER A 109 -3.74 -14.52 11.55
N ILE A 110 -4.10 -14.42 10.27
CA ILE A 110 -3.16 -14.63 9.15
C ILE A 110 -2.40 -13.35 8.77
N ARG A 111 -2.86 -12.18 9.24
CA ARG A 111 -2.18 -10.90 9.02
C ARG A 111 -0.73 -10.94 9.52
N GLY A 112 -0.51 -11.42 10.74
CA GLY A 112 0.84 -11.52 11.32
C GLY A 112 1.72 -12.56 10.61
N GLU A 113 1.10 -13.58 10.02
CA GLU A 113 1.81 -14.62 9.25
C GLU A 113 2.42 -14.02 7.99
N PHE A 114 1.64 -13.28 7.18
CA PHE A 114 2.14 -12.69 5.92
C PHE A 114 3.33 -11.74 6.11
N PHE A 115 3.40 -11.02 7.24
CA PHE A 115 4.52 -10.15 7.56
C PHE A 115 5.71 -10.87 8.24
N SER A 116 5.51 -12.08 8.78
CA SER A 116 6.61 -12.85 9.40
C SER A 116 7.26 -13.83 8.43
N THR A 117 6.50 -14.41 7.50
CA THR A 117 6.99 -15.44 6.56
C THR A 117 7.46 -14.88 5.22
N HIS A 118 7.33 -13.56 4.97
CA HIS A 118 7.57 -12.86 3.70
C HIS A 118 6.68 -13.31 2.51
N SER A 119 6.06 -14.50 2.60
CA SER A 119 5.05 -15.00 1.67
C SER A 119 4.25 -16.11 2.35
N GLY A 120 2.98 -16.29 1.98
CA GLY A 120 2.15 -17.33 2.56
C GLY A 120 0.86 -17.56 1.79
N HIS A 121 0.27 -18.74 1.97
CA HIS A 121 -1.07 -19.05 1.48
C HIS A 121 -1.84 -19.82 2.54
N THR A 122 -3.14 -19.56 2.64
CA THR A 122 -4.01 -20.15 3.65
C THR A 122 -5.44 -20.19 3.14
N PHE A 123 -6.26 -21.07 3.72
CA PHE A 123 -7.67 -21.19 3.39
C PHE A 123 -8.50 -20.78 4.60
N LEU A 124 -9.24 -19.69 4.46
CA LEU A 124 -10.17 -19.20 5.49
C LEU A 124 -11.59 -19.24 4.94
N HIS A 125 -12.49 -19.93 5.64
CA HIS A 125 -13.91 -20.00 5.28
C HIS A 125 -14.16 -20.40 3.82
N GLY A 126 -13.42 -21.41 3.33
CA GLY A 126 -13.53 -21.90 1.96
C GLY A 126 -12.88 -21.01 0.91
N ARG A 127 -12.21 -19.92 1.30
CA ARG A 127 -11.53 -19.00 0.38
C ARG A 127 -10.03 -19.02 0.56
N ALA A 128 -9.30 -19.15 -0.54
CA ALA A 128 -7.86 -19.02 -0.54
C ALA A 128 -7.45 -17.56 -0.26
N HIS A 129 -6.42 -17.37 0.55
CA HIS A 129 -5.77 -16.09 0.78
C HIS A 129 -4.29 -16.31 0.57
N LYS A 130 -3.67 -15.49 -0.29
CA LYS A 130 -2.23 -15.48 -0.50
C LYS A 130 -1.72 -14.08 -0.17
N GLY A 131 -0.62 -13.97 0.56
CA GLY A 131 0.03 -12.70 0.85
C GLY A 131 1.51 -12.80 0.55
N ASP A 132 2.05 -11.81 -0.16
CA ASP A 132 3.48 -11.67 -0.43
C ASP A 132 3.95 -10.29 0.05
N GLN A 133 4.94 -10.26 0.95
CA GLN A 133 5.50 -9.01 1.47
C GLN A 133 6.37 -8.35 0.40
N LEU A 134 6.19 -7.05 0.21
CA LEU A 134 6.98 -6.26 -0.71
C LEU A 134 8.37 -5.99 -0.11
N VAL A 135 9.41 -6.42 -0.82
CA VAL A 135 10.82 -6.37 -0.38
C VAL A 135 11.22 -4.97 0.08
N SER A 136 11.87 -4.90 1.24
CA SER A 136 12.36 -3.65 1.85
C SER A 136 11.26 -2.63 2.17
N THR A 137 10.02 -3.08 2.33
CA THR A 137 8.88 -2.24 2.77
C THR A 137 8.07 -2.92 3.87
N ASN A 138 7.14 -2.15 4.44
CA ASN A 138 6.22 -2.59 5.48
C ASN A 138 4.87 -3.02 4.88
N TYR A 139 4.80 -3.24 3.57
CA TYR A 139 3.57 -3.51 2.83
C TYR A 139 3.53 -4.95 2.33
N CYS A 140 2.32 -5.47 2.22
CA CYS A 140 2.03 -6.80 1.68
C CYS A 140 0.94 -6.68 0.61
N VAL A 141 1.16 -7.35 -0.52
CA VAL A 141 0.12 -7.56 -1.53
C VAL A 141 -0.59 -8.86 -1.21
N CYS A 142 -1.90 -8.79 -1.06
CA CYS A 142 -2.76 -9.91 -0.72
C CYS A 142 -3.71 -10.20 -1.87
N VAL A 143 -3.91 -11.49 -2.18
CA VAL A 143 -4.91 -11.98 -3.12
C VAL A 143 -5.88 -12.86 -2.35
N LYS A 144 -7.17 -12.60 -2.51
CA LYS A 144 -8.25 -13.43 -2.00
C LYS A 144 -8.94 -14.14 -3.16
N GLY A 145 -9.01 -15.46 -3.08
CA GLY A 145 -9.77 -16.32 -3.99
C GLY A 145 -11.28 -16.27 -3.69
N GLY A 146 -12.08 -16.37 -4.75
CA GLY A 146 -13.55 -16.47 -4.69
C GLY A 146 -14.04 -17.77 -4.09
#